data_AF-A0A7I7Y0H1-F1
#
_entry.id   AF-A0A7I7Y0H1-F1
#
_cell.length_a   1.000
_cell.length_b   1.000
_cell.length_c   1.000
_cell.angle_alpha   90.00
_cell.angle_beta   90.00
_cell.angle_gamma   90.00
#
_symmetry.space_group_name_H-M   'P 1'
#
loop_
_entity.id
_entity.type
_entity.pdbx_description
1 polymer ?
#
loop_
_entity_poly.entity_id
_entity_poly.type
_entity_poly.pdbx_seq_one_letter_code
_entity_poly.pdbx_strand_id
1 'polypeptide(L)'
;MLLDDLLMRSMLKRVGDLPEFVFLPTLRLVADDRDAVESRWSAVAAQRRGGPLFESPRRAWERRYGQFVRELEFVSTELLKVLPEPAVEELISDAVSQRLKRWLRLMMPMFGAVKVVPESLYPRVMDTGVQFATFLVGPIRRVGEEPDGTLVYDIPECAMHTTAGTGAAQPHSCLMGCKAACEKVFPASSAMPLEFDPHLPGLSCTLRVRKSA
;
A
#
# COMPACT_ATOMS: atom_id res chain seq x y z
N MET A 1 -18.23 -7.19 -6.32
CA MET A 1 -18.61 -5.78 -6.55
C MET A 1 -19.04 -5.03 -5.30
N LEU A 2 -20.11 -5.43 -4.58
CA LEU A 2 -20.53 -4.75 -3.33
C LEU A 2 -19.55 -4.98 -2.16
N LEU A 3 -19.04 -6.20 -2.01
CA LEU A 3 -18.09 -6.57 -0.95
C LEU A 3 -16.74 -5.84 -1.11
N ASP A 4 -16.22 -5.83 -2.34
CA ASP A 4 -14.95 -5.16 -2.67
C ASP A 4 -15.04 -3.66 -2.38
N ASP A 5 -16.17 -3.01 -2.71
CA ASP A 5 -16.41 -1.60 -2.42
C ASP A 5 -16.41 -1.29 -0.91
N LEU A 6 -17.09 -2.13 -0.12
CA LEU A 6 -17.11 -1.97 1.32
C LEU A 6 -15.72 -2.14 1.94
N LEU A 7 -14.93 -3.09 1.44
CA LEU A 7 -13.57 -3.34 1.91
C LEU A 7 -12.61 -2.22 1.52
N MET A 8 -12.70 -1.74 0.27
CA MET A 8 -11.96 -0.57 -0.22
C MET A 8 -12.22 0.68 0.63
N ARG A 9 -13.50 1.01 0.87
CA ARG A 9 -13.88 2.16 1.71
C ARG A 9 -13.44 2.00 3.15
N SER A 10 -13.56 0.79 3.69
CA SER A 10 -13.19 0.47 5.08
C SER A 10 -11.68 0.65 5.30
N MET A 11 -10.84 0.11 4.41
CA MET A 11 -9.39 0.24 4.52
C MET A 11 -8.94 1.70 4.41
N LEU A 12 -9.40 2.42 3.38
CA LEU A 12 -9.04 3.83 3.18
C LEU A 12 -9.50 4.72 4.34
N LYS A 13 -10.63 4.42 4.98
CA LYS A 13 -11.08 5.14 6.19
C LYS A 13 -10.13 4.96 7.38
N ARG A 14 -9.32 3.90 7.39
CA ARG A 14 -8.39 3.57 8.49
C ARG A 14 -6.96 4.07 8.26
N VAL A 15 -6.55 4.19 6.99
CA VAL A 15 -5.16 4.48 6.61
C VAL A 15 -5.03 5.82 5.89
N GLY A 16 -6.06 6.25 5.16
CA GLY A 16 -6.00 7.39 4.26
C GLY A 16 -5.80 8.75 4.94
N ASP A 17 -5.96 8.81 6.26
CA ASP A 17 -5.77 10.00 7.10
C ASP A 17 -4.30 10.19 7.54
N LEU A 18 -3.45 9.16 7.41
CA LEU A 18 -2.06 9.19 7.90
C LEU A 18 -1.23 10.38 7.38
N PRO A 19 -1.24 10.73 6.08
CA PRO A 19 -0.45 11.86 5.58
C PRO A 19 -0.77 13.17 6.30
N GLU A 20 -2.06 13.49 6.43
CA GLU A 20 -2.51 14.75 7.01
C GLU A 20 -2.46 14.80 8.53
N PHE A 21 -2.76 13.68 9.21
CA PHE A 21 -2.94 13.67 10.66
C PHE A 21 -1.76 13.08 11.45
N VAL A 22 -0.79 12.45 10.79
CA VAL A 22 0.38 11.88 11.45
C VAL A 22 1.68 12.45 10.87
N PHE A 23 1.86 12.34 9.55
CA PHE A 23 3.14 12.69 8.93
C PHE A 23 3.32 14.19 8.75
N LEU A 24 2.29 14.92 8.32
CA LEU A 24 2.35 16.37 8.18
C LEU A 24 2.61 17.10 9.51
N PRO A 25 1.95 16.75 10.64
CA PRO A 25 2.31 17.29 11.96
C PRO A 25 3.77 17.01 12.34
N THR A 26 4.28 15.81 12.04
CA THR A 26 5.68 15.46 12.29
C THR A 26 6.60 16.34 11.45
N LEU A 27 6.33 16.47 10.16
CA LEU A 27 7.09 17.33 9.23
C LEU A 27 7.12 18.79 9.71
N ARG A 28 5.99 19.33 10.18
CA ARG A 28 5.90 20.70 10.74
C ARG A 28 6.78 20.93 11.96
N LEU A 29 7.10 19.88 12.71
CA LEU A 29 7.94 19.96 13.91
C LEU A 29 9.43 19.87 13.57
N VAL A 30 9.80 19.16 12.51
CA VAL A 30 11.20 18.88 12.15
C VAL A 30 11.73 19.74 11.00
N ALA A 31 10.85 20.39 10.22
CA ALA A 31 11.26 21.25 9.11
C ALA A 31 11.78 22.60 9.59
N ASP A 32 12.85 23.08 8.96
CA ASP A 32 13.43 24.39 9.24
C ASP A 32 12.50 25.54 8.83
N ASP A 33 11.77 25.37 7.72
CA ASP A 33 10.83 26.36 7.17
C ASP A 33 9.41 25.79 7.12
N ARG A 34 8.66 26.07 8.18
CA ARG A 34 7.27 25.63 8.32
C ARG A 34 6.34 26.29 7.31
N ASP A 35 6.51 27.57 7.02
CA ASP A 35 5.61 28.31 6.13
C ASP A 35 5.73 27.78 4.69
N ALA A 36 6.94 27.43 4.27
CA ALA A 36 7.16 26.80 2.98
C ALA A 36 6.55 25.38 2.92
N VAL A 37 6.57 24.61 4.01
CA VAL A 37 5.85 23.33 4.11
C VAL A 37 4.34 23.53 3.97
N GLU A 38 3.74 24.51 4.66
CA GLU A 38 2.30 24.78 4.57
C GLU A 38 1.87 25.21 3.16
N SER A 39 2.68 26.05 2.51
CA SER A 39 2.43 26.50 1.14
C SER A 39 2.43 25.32 0.16
N ARG A 40 3.46 24.46 0.24
CA ARG A 40 3.54 23.26 -0.61
C ARG A 40 2.46 22.24 -0.31
N TRP A 41 2.15 22.02 0.97
CA TRP A 41 1.04 21.14 1.37
C TRP A 41 -0.29 21.64 0.82
N SER A 42 -0.54 22.95 0.88
CA SER A 42 -1.75 23.56 0.35
C SER A 42 -1.88 23.35 -1.17
N ALA A 43 -0.77 23.38 -1.93
CA ALA A 43 -0.77 23.06 -3.35
C ALA A 43 -1.13 21.58 -3.64
N VAL A 44 -0.68 20.64 -2.79
CA VAL A 44 -1.05 19.22 -2.89
C VAL A 44 -2.51 19.02 -2.49
N ALA A 45 -2.94 19.61 -1.36
CA ALA A 45 -4.30 19.50 -0.85
C ALA A 45 -5.33 20.19 -1.76
N ALA A 46 -4.95 21.22 -2.53
CA ALA A 46 -5.82 21.84 -3.53
C ALA A 46 -6.19 20.86 -4.67
N GLN A 47 -5.43 19.79 -4.86
CA GLN A 47 -5.74 18.73 -5.84
C GLN A 47 -6.79 17.74 -5.32
N ARG A 48 -7.24 17.86 -4.07
CA ARG A 48 -8.32 17.04 -3.50
C ARG A 48 -9.61 17.30 -4.27
N ARG A 49 -10.06 16.29 -5.01
CA ARG A 49 -11.31 16.36 -5.77
C ARG A 49 -12.44 15.74 -4.99
N GLY A 50 -13.53 16.49 -4.81
CA GLY A 50 -14.83 15.91 -4.47
C GLY A 50 -15.27 14.91 -5.54
N GLY A 51 -15.96 13.85 -5.14
CA GLY A 51 -16.54 12.89 -6.08
C GLY A 51 -17.89 13.41 -6.59
N PRO A 52 -18.27 13.12 -7.85
CA PRO A 52 -19.62 13.38 -8.32
C PRO A 52 -20.65 12.55 -7.54
N LEU A 53 -21.90 13.02 -7.48
CA LEU A 53 -23.01 12.37 -6.75
C LEU A 53 -23.24 10.90 -7.15
N PHE A 54 -22.97 10.56 -8.41
CA PHE A 54 -23.15 9.22 -8.97
C PHE A 54 -21.82 8.62 -9.45
N GLU A 55 -20.78 8.70 -8.62
CA GLU A 55 -19.49 8.05 -8.87
C GLU A 55 -19.58 6.53 -8.64
N SER A 56 -18.98 5.74 -9.54
CA SER A 56 -18.87 4.29 -9.29
C SER A 56 -17.92 4.02 -8.12
N PRO A 57 -18.16 2.96 -7.33
CA PRO A 57 -17.25 2.48 -6.29
C PRO A 57 -15.77 2.50 -6.65
N ARG A 58 -15.44 1.93 -7.83
CA ARG A 58 -14.08 1.83 -8.34
C ARG A 58 -13.47 3.20 -8.56
N ARG A 59 -14.17 4.12 -9.23
CA ARG A 59 -13.67 5.48 -9.47
C ARG A 59 -13.52 6.27 -8.17
N ALA A 60 -14.45 6.10 -7.24
CA ALA A 60 -14.36 6.73 -5.91
C ALA A 60 -13.14 6.22 -5.13
N TRP A 61 -12.83 4.93 -5.22
CA TRP A 61 -11.61 4.37 -4.64
C TRP A 61 -10.36 4.89 -5.38
N GLU A 62 -10.28 4.80 -6.71
CA GLU A 62 -9.14 5.29 -7.50
C GLU A 62 -8.82 6.75 -7.16
N ARG A 63 -9.85 7.59 -7.04
CA ARG A 63 -9.71 9.00 -6.65
C ARG A 63 -9.15 9.17 -5.23
N ARG A 64 -9.71 8.47 -4.24
CA ARG A 64 -9.30 8.59 -2.82
C ARG A 64 -7.94 7.95 -2.56
N TYR A 65 -7.67 6.80 -3.15
CA TYR A 65 -6.38 6.13 -3.07
C TYR A 65 -5.31 6.97 -3.77
N GLY A 66 -5.58 7.46 -4.99
CA GLY A 66 -4.68 8.38 -5.67
C GLY A 66 -4.40 9.66 -4.89
N GLN A 67 -5.40 10.21 -4.17
CA GLN A 67 -5.19 11.31 -3.24
C GLN A 67 -4.24 10.91 -2.10
N PHE A 68 -4.52 9.81 -1.41
CA PHE A 68 -3.66 9.28 -0.35
C PHE A 68 -2.23 9.09 -0.83
N VAL A 69 -2.03 8.50 -2.00
CA VAL A 69 -0.71 8.28 -2.61
C VAL A 69 0.01 9.60 -2.87
N ARG A 70 -0.64 10.59 -3.49
CA ARG A 70 0.00 11.90 -3.75
C ARG A 70 0.40 12.61 -2.46
N GLU A 71 -0.47 12.56 -1.46
CA GLU A 71 -0.20 13.17 -0.15
C GLU A 71 0.90 12.43 0.60
N LEU A 72 0.91 11.09 0.54
CA LEU A 72 1.97 10.27 1.12
C LEU A 72 3.31 10.54 0.43
N GLU A 73 3.33 10.64 -0.90
CA GLU A 73 4.54 10.92 -1.66
C GLU A 73 5.12 12.26 -1.26
N PHE A 74 4.26 13.27 -1.13
CA PHE A 74 4.66 14.59 -0.69
C PHE A 74 5.30 14.55 0.70
N VAL A 75 4.60 14.04 1.71
CA VAL A 75 5.13 14.07 3.09
C VAL A 75 6.39 13.22 3.24
N SER A 76 6.49 12.09 2.55
CA SER A 76 7.68 11.23 2.57
C SER A 76 8.87 11.95 1.95
N THR A 77 8.67 12.58 0.79
CA THR A 77 9.71 13.35 0.08
C THR A 77 10.18 14.55 0.92
N GLU A 78 9.28 15.25 1.59
CA GLU A 78 9.64 16.39 2.42
C GLU A 78 10.37 15.95 3.70
N LEU A 79 9.95 14.84 4.34
CA LEU A 79 10.64 14.29 5.51
C LEU A 79 12.06 13.86 5.18
N LEU A 80 12.29 13.28 3.99
CA LEU A 80 13.62 12.88 3.52
C LEU A 80 14.59 14.05 3.31
N LYS A 81 14.10 15.29 3.22
CA LYS A 81 14.97 16.48 3.12
C LYS A 81 15.60 16.83 4.47
N VAL A 82 15.02 16.38 5.58
CA VAL A 82 15.37 16.83 6.93
C VAL A 82 15.69 15.68 7.89
N LEU A 83 15.31 14.44 7.55
CA LEU A 83 15.59 13.25 8.34
C LEU A 83 16.31 12.17 7.49
N PRO A 84 17.14 11.31 8.12
CA PRO A 84 17.76 10.18 7.43
C PRO A 84 16.72 9.20 6.86
N GLU A 85 16.99 8.65 5.68
CA GLU A 85 16.09 7.71 4.98
C GLU A 85 15.60 6.54 5.84
N PRO A 86 16.46 5.83 6.61
CA PRO A 86 15.98 4.72 7.44
C PRO A 86 14.94 5.15 8.49
N ALA A 87 15.08 6.35 9.05
CA ALA A 87 14.14 6.87 10.05
C ALA A 87 12.79 7.23 9.42
N VAL A 88 12.81 7.78 8.20
CA VAL A 88 11.59 8.13 7.46
C VAL A 88 10.87 6.86 7.00
N GLU A 89 11.60 5.87 6.48
CA GLU A 89 11.05 4.57 6.11
C GLU A 89 10.40 3.90 7.33
N GLU A 90 11.09 3.84 8.47
CA GLU A 90 10.57 3.22 9.69
C GLU A 90 9.29 3.91 10.17
N LEU A 91 9.29 5.25 10.26
CA LEU A 91 8.13 6.05 10.66
C LEU A 91 6.90 5.76 9.79
N ILE A 92 7.08 5.82 8.46
CA ILE A 92 5.97 5.65 7.53
C ILE A 92 5.47 4.21 7.54
N SER A 93 6.39 3.26 7.36
CA SER A 93 6.05 1.84 7.26
C SER A 93 5.44 1.31 8.56
N ASP A 94 5.87 1.77 9.73
CA ASP A 94 5.25 1.40 11.02
C ASP A 94 3.85 1.97 11.17
N ALA A 95 3.67 3.26 10.91
CA ALA A 95 2.35 3.88 11.03
C ALA A 95 1.33 3.23 10.07
N VAL A 96 1.73 2.98 8.82
CA VAL A 96 0.88 2.30 7.83
C VAL A 96 0.63 0.85 8.22
N SER A 97 1.68 0.07 8.55
CA SER A 97 1.53 -1.34 8.91
C SER A 97 0.69 -1.55 10.18
N GLN A 98 0.80 -0.68 11.19
CA GLN A 98 -0.03 -0.75 12.40
C GLN A 98 -1.50 -0.49 12.10
N ARG A 99 -1.83 0.52 11.28
CA ARG A 99 -3.21 0.79 10.85
C ARG A 99 -3.76 -0.39 10.02
N LEU A 100 -2.95 -0.93 9.10
CA LEU A 100 -3.30 -2.11 8.31
C LEU A 100 -3.53 -3.34 9.19
N LYS A 101 -2.62 -3.70 10.10
CA LYS A 101 -2.79 -4.82 11.05
C LYS A 101 -4.07 -4.68 11.86
N ARG A 102 -4.38 -3.47 12.34
CA ARG A 102 -5.61 -3.22 13.11
C ARG A 102 -6.87 -3.43 12.26
N TRP A 103 -6.84 -3.04 10.99
CA TRP A 103 -7.93 -3.28 10.05
C TRP A 103 -8.05 -4.77 9.67
N LEU A 104 -6.92 -5.41 9.36
CA LEU A 104 -6.81 -6.83 9.02
C LEU A 104 -7.07 -7.76 10.20
N ARG A 105 -7.11 -7.27 11.45
CA ARG A 105 -7.31 -8.08 12.66
C ARG A 105 -8.52 -9.03 12.55
N LEU A 106 -9.58 -8.61 11.87
CA LEU A 106 -10.78 -9.42 11.65
C LEU A 106 -10.54 -10.58 10.67
N MET A 107 -9.54 -10.48 9.79
CA MET A 107 -9.15 -11.49 8.80
C MET A 107 -7.92 -12.31 9.24
N MET A 108 -7.25 -11.94 10.34
CA MET A 108 -6.08 -12.66 10.85
C MET A 108 -6.28 -14.17 11.07
N PRO A 109 -7.44 -14.66 11.57
CA PRO A 109 -7.66 -16.11 11.69
C PRO A 109 -7.61 -16.84 10.33
N MET A 110 -8.09 -16.20 9.26
CA MET A 110 -8.06 -16.74 7.91
C MET A 110 -6.62 -16.85 7.40
N PHE A 111 -5.79 -15.83 7.63
CA PHE A 111 -4.37 -15.90 7.27
C PHE A 111 -3.62 -16.97 8.07
N GLY A 112 -3.96 -17.16 9.34
CA GLY A 112 -3.39 -18.25 10.16
C GLY A 112 -3.76 -19.65 9.65
N ALA A 113 -4.99 -19.82 9.14
CA ALA A 113 -5.46 -21.08 8.58
C ALA A 113 -4.72 -21.50 7.30
N VAL A 114 -3.99 -20.59 6.64
CA VAL A 114 -3.14 -20.91 5.49
C VAL A 114 -2.10 -21.98 5.83
N LYS A 115 -1.63 -22.04 7.09
CA LYS A 115 -0.65 -23.04 7.54
C LYS A 115 -1.16 -24.49 7.50
N VAL A 116 -2.49 -24.68 7.54
CA VAL A 116 -3.10 -26.02 7.53
C VAL A 116 -3.63 -26.41 6.15
N VAL A 117 -3.43 -25.57 5.14
CA VAL A 117 -3.86 -25.85 3.77
C VAL A 117 -2.96 -26.94 3.18
N PRO A 118 -3.53 -28.03 2.64
CA PRO A 118 -2.74 -29.06 1.95
C PRO A 118 -1.92 -28.48 0.80
N GLU A 119 -0.73 -29.04 0.56
CA GLU A 119 0.20 -28.51 -0.47
C GLU A 119 -0.43 -28.44 -1.86
N SER A 120 -1.24 -29.44 -2.22
CA SER A 120 -1.96 -29.48 -3.50
C SER A 120 -3.01 -28.37 -3.69
N LEU A 121 -3.48 -27.78 -2.58
CA LEU A 121 -4.47 -26.70 -2.57
C LEU A 121 -3.86 -25.32 -2.31
N TYR A 122 -2.64 -25.27 -1.76
CA TYR A 122 -1.98 -24.02 -1.36
C TYR A 122 -1.93 -22.99 -2.50
N PRO A 123 -1.50 -23.33 -3.74
CA PRO A 123 -1.46 -22.34 -4.81
C PRO A 123 -2.84 -21.78 -5.17
N ARG A 124 -3.90 -22.60 -5.14
CA ARG A 124 -5.27 -22.14 -5.43
C ARG A 124 -5.81 -21.21 -4.35
N VAL A 125 -5.50 -21.50 -3.09
CA VAL A 125 -5.89 -20.65 -1.96
C VAL A 125 -5.16 -19.31 -2.02
N MET A 126 -3.85 -19.33 -2.32
CA MET A 126 -3.06 -18.11 -2.51
C MET A 126 -3.55 -17.32 -3.71
N ASP A 127 -3.78 -17.95 -4.87
CA ASP A 127 -4.34 -17.28 -6.04
C ASP A 127 -5.65 -16.57 -5.70
N THR A 128 -6.53 -17.22 -4.94
CA THR A 128 -7.80 -16.62 -4.49
C THR A 128 -7.57 -15.42 -3.55
N GLY A 129 -6.66 -15.56 -2.57
CA GLY A 129 -6.35 -14.48 -1.61
C GLY A 129 -5.64 -13.29 -2.25
N VAL A 130 -4.76 -13.55 -3.20
CA VAL A 130 -4.01 -12.53 -3.94
C VAL A 130 -4.91 -11.84 -4.98
N GLN A 131 -5.83 -12.57 -5.62
CA GLN A 131 -6.89 -11.96 -6.44
C GLN A 131 -7.80 -11.05 -5.61
N PHE A 132 -8.06 -11.41 -4.35
CA PHE A 132 -8.76 -10.53 -3.44
C PHE A 132 -7.95 -9.24 -3.16
N ALA A 133 -6.62 -9.25 -3.23
CA ALA A 133 -5.79 -8.04 -3.06
C ALA A 133 -5.75 -7.12 -4.30
N THR A 134 -6.39 -7.48 -5.43
CA THR A 134 -6.43 -6.65 -6.65
C THR A 134 -7.01 -5.25 -6.40
N PHE A 135 -7.91 -5.11 -5.42
CA PHE A 135 -8.46 -3.81 -5.06
C PHE A 135 -7.39 -2.86 -4.48
N LEU A 136 -6.26 -3.37 -3.97
CA LEU A 136 -5.23 -2.58 -3.32
C LEU A 136 -4.06 -2.28 -4.26
N VAL A 137 -3.63 -3.29 -5.01
CA VAL A 137 -2.40 -3.21 -5.81
C VAL A 137 -2.66 -3.08 -7.32
N GLY A 138 -3.90 -3.25 -7.77
CA GLY A 138 -4.24 -3.28 -9.19
C GLY A 138 -4.33 -4.71 -9.75
N PRO A 139 -4.37 -4.90 -11.08
CA PRO A 139 -4.44 -6.23 -11.68
C PRO A 139 -3.22 -7.06 -11.25
N ILE A 140 -3.47 -8.28 -10.79
CA ILE A 140 -2.42 -9.21 -10.36
C ILE A 140 -2.64 -10.56 -11.04
N ARG A 141 -1.55 -11.16 -11.50
CA ARG A 141 -1.59 -12.48 -12.15
C ARG A 141 -0.39 -13.31 -11.74
N ARG A 142 -0.61 -14.61 -11.55
CA ARG A 142 0.49 -15.54 -11.30
C ARG A 142 1.30 -15.70 -12.59
N VAL A 143 2.62 -15.61 -12.47
CA VAL A 143 3.56 -15.79 -13.58
C VAL A 143 4.47 -17.00 -13.40
N GLY A 144 4.56 -17.56 -12.20
CA GLY A 144 5.35 -18.76 -11.97
C GLY A 144 5.33 -19.28 -10.55
N GLU A 145 6.24 -20.22 -10.32
CA GLU A 145 6.61 -20.81 -9.03
C GLU A 145 8.13 -20.98 -9.04
N GLU A 146 8.80 -20.52 -8.00
CA GLU A 146 10.24 -20.74 -7.79
C GLU A 146 10.48 -22.17 -7.25
N PRO A 147 11.71 -22.72 -7.36
CA PRO A 147 11.99 -24.12 -6.98
C PRO A 147 11.69 -24.47 -5.51
N ASP A 148 11.63 -23.48 -4.63
CA ASP A 148 11.31 -23.62 -3.21
C ASP A 148 9.78 -23.60 -2.92
N GLY A 149 8.96 -23.49 -3.96
CA GLY A 149 7.50 -23.39 -3.85
C GLY A 149 6.99 -21.94 -3.67
N THR A 150 7.86 -20.93 -3.77
CA THR A 150 7.45 -19.52 -3.73
C THR A 150 6.61 -19.18 -4.95
N LEU A 151 5.41 -18.66 -4.72
CA LEU A 151 4.50 -18.25 -5.79
C LEU A 151 4.85 -16.84 -6.25
N VAL A 152 5.02 -16.66 -7.56
CA VAL A 152 5.42 -15.37 -8.15
C VAL A 152 4.25 -14.77 -8.92
N TYR A 153 3.93 -13.53 -8.59
CA TYR A 153 2.86 -12.75 -9.18
C TYR A 153 3.39 -11.45 -9.80
N ASP A 154 2.87 -11.11 -10.97
CA ASP A 154 3.14 -9.87 -11.69
C ASP A 154 1.96 -8.90 -11.49
N ILE A 155 2.29 -7.66 -11.13
CA ILE A 155 1.39 -6.51 -11.02
C ILE A 155 1.83 -5.51 -12.11
N PRO A 156 1.31 -5.62 -13.35
CA PRO A 156 1.79 -4.80 -14.46
C PRO A 156 1.42 -3.31 -14.32
N GLU A 157 0.32 -3.02 -13.61
CA GLU A 157 -0.22 -1.67 -13.42
C GLU A 157 -0.47 -1.42 -11.94
N CYS A 158 0.61 -1.15 -11.19
CA CYS A 158 0.51 -0.97 -9.75
C CYS A 158 -0.35 0.25 -9.40
N ALA A 159 -1.40 0.04 -8.63
CA ALA A 159 -2.33 1.08 -8.21
C ALA A 159 -1.65 2.20 -7.41
N MET A 160 -0.56 1.89 -6.68
CA MET A 160 0.27 2.87 -6.00
C MET A 160 0.86 3.92 -6.95
N HIS A 161 0.91 3.61 -8.26
CA HIS A 161 1.42 4.52 -9.28
C HIS A 161 0.33 5.03 -10.20
N THR A 162 -0.50 4.12 -10.73
CA THR A 162 -1.49 4.47 -11.75
C THR A 162 -2.61 5.36 -11.20
N THR A 163 -3.00 5.19 -9.93
CA THR A 163 -4.09 6.00 -9.33
C THR A 163 -3.64 7.42 -8.96
N ALA A 164 -2.34 7.66 -8.79
CA ALA A 164 -1.81 9.01 -8.56
C ALA A 164 -2.09 9.94 -9.74
N GLY A 165 -2.22 9.39 -10.96
CA GLY A 165 -2.62 10.13 -12.15
C GLY A 165 -1.56 11.11 -12.66
N THR A 166 -0.30 10.94 -12.26
CA THR A 166 0.84 11.79 -12.64
C THR A 166 1.57 11.28 -13.87
N GLY A 167 1.36 10.02 -14.26
CA GLY A 167 2.13 9.36 -15.32
C GLY A 167 3.57 9.00 -14.92
N ALA A 168 3.94 9.19 -13.65
CA ALA A 168 5.26 8.89 -13.10
C ALA A 168 5.14 8.00 -11.87
N ALA A 169 6.23 7.34 -11.48
CA ALA A 169 6.28 6.55 -10.25
C ALA A 169 6.23 7.44 -8.99
N GLN A 170 5.73 6.88 -7.90
CA GLN A 170 5.72 7.46 -6.54
C GLN A 170 6.66 6.62 -5.67
N PRO A 171 7.98 6.81 -5.82
CA PRO A 171 8.98 5.92 -5.23
C PRO A 171 8.86 5.84 -3.71
N HIS A 172 8.66 6.95 -3.01
CA HIS A 172 8.65 6.94 -1.54
C HIS A 172 7.37 6.31 -0.98
N SER A 173 6.22 6.60 -1.58
CA SER A 173 4.94 5.96 -1.22
C SER A 173 4.98 4.46 -1.49
N CYS A 174 5.62 4.05 -2.59
CA CYS A 174 5.78 2.65 -2.96
C CYS A 174 6.70 1.90 -2.01
N LEU A 175 7.92 2.39 -1.82
CA LEU A 175 8.92 1.71 -0.99
C LEU A 175 8.51 1.69 0.49
N MET A 176 8.07 2.83 1.03
CA MET A 176 7.83 2.98 2.47
C MET A 176 6.38 2.66 2.84
N GLY A 177 5.42 3.20 2.08
CA GLY A 177 4.00 3.08 2.35
C GLY A 177 3.36 1.78 1.89
N CYS A 178 3.89 1.15 0.84
CA CYS A 178 3.39 -0.13 0.32
C CYS A 178 4.32 -1.29 0.69
N LYS A 179 5.51 -1.37 0.10
CA LYS A 179 6.45 -2.50 0.26
C LYS A 179 6.80 -2.72 1.73
N ALA A 180 7.50 -1.77 2.35
CA ALA A 180 7.97 -1.93 3.73
C ALA A 180 6.81 -2.13 4.71
N ALA A 181 5.70 -1.40 4.53
CA ALA A 181 4.52 -1.57 5.37
C ALA A 181 3.88 -2.97 5.24
N CYS A 182 3.66 -3.46 4.02
CA CYS A 182 3.07 -4.78 3.78
C CYS A 182 3.99 -5.92 4.24
N GLU A 183 5.30 -5.81 4.03
CA GLU A 183 6.30 -6.78 4.51
C GLU A 183 6.35 -6.81 6.05
N LYS A 184 6.10 -5.67 6.73
CA LYS A 184 5.89 -5.65 8.19
C LYS A 184 4.58 -6.28 8.64
N VAL A 185 3.53 -6.25 7.81
CA VAL A 185 2.26 -6.95 8.07
C VAL A 185 2.44 -8.46 7.93
N PHE A 186 3.15 -8.87 6.89
CA PHE A 186 3.35 -10.27 6.50
C PHE A 186 4.84 -10.63 6.44
N PRO A 187 5.56 -10.60 7.58
CA PRO A 187 6.99 -10.85 7.61
C PRO A 187 7.33 -12.30 7.27
N ALA A 188 8.62 -12.59 7.08
CA ALA A 188 9.17 -13.94 6.90
C ALA A 188 8.70 -14.96 7.95
N SER A 189 8.43 -14.50 9.18
CA SER A 189 7.93 -15.34 10.28
C SER A 189 6.41 -15.55 10.30
N SER A 190 5.67 -14.93 9.38
CA SER A 190 4.21 -15.01 9.31
C SER A 190 3.72 -16.29 8.64
N ALA A 191 2.41 -16.52 8.67
CA ALA A 191 1.76 -17.64 7.99
C ALA A 191 1.78 -17.54 6.45
N MET A 192 2.01 -16.34 5.94
CA MET A 192 2.01 -16.05 4.51
C MET A 192 2.99 -14.90 4.27
N PRO A 193 4.31 -15.15 4.29
CA PRO A 193 5.29 -14.13 4.04
C PRO A 193 5.12 -13.51 2.65
N LEU A 194 5.10 -12.18 2.60
CA LEU A 194 5.04 -11.42 1.36
C LEU A 194 6.35 -10.69 1.15
N GLU A 195 6.77 -10.60 -0.10
CA GLU A 195 7.90 -9.79 -0.54
C GLU A 195 7.51 -9.07 -1.84
N PHE A 196 7.66 -7.76 -1.83
CA PHE A 196 7.36 -6.91 -2.98
C PHE A 196 8.65 -6.46 -3.65
N ASP A 197 8.68 -6.49 -4.97
CA ASP A 197 9.84 -6.10 -5.78
C ASP A 197 9.37 -5.09 -6.85
N PRO A 198 9.33 -3.79 -6.49
CA PRO A 198 8.87 -2.73 -7.39
C PRO A 198 9.85 -2.50 -8.54
N HIS A 199 9.34 -2.42 -9.76
CA HIS A 199 10.17 -2.21 -10.96
C HIS A 199 10.36 -0.73 -11.27
N LEU A 200 10.85 0.06 -10.30
CA LEU A 200 11.07 1.50 -10.47
C LEU A 200 12.19 1.78 -11.50
N PRO A 201 12.10 2.86 -12.32
CA PRO A 201 11.05 3.89 -12.35
C PRO A 201 9.78 3.49 -13.13
N GLY A 202 9.66 2.23 -13.54
CA GLY A 202 8.43 1.68 -14.10
C GLY A 202 7.29 1.64 -13.08
N LEU A 203 6.09 1.30 -13.56
CA LEU A 203 4.85 1.35 -12.77
C LEU A 203 4.35 -0.05 -12.35
N SER A 204 5.17 -1.08 -12.54
CA SER A 204 4.85 -2.47 -12.21
C SER A 204 5.57 -2.94 -10.95
N CYS A 205 5.14 -4.09 -10.42
CA CYS A 205 5.71 -4.71 -9.23
C CYS A 205 5.62 -6.22 -9.35
N THR A 206 6.61 -6.93 -8.81
CA THR A 206 6.50 -8.37 -8.55
C THR A 206 6.10 -8.59 -7.10
N LEU A 207 5.20 -9.54 -6.84
CA LEU A 207 4.86 -10.03 -5.51
C LEU A 207 5.29 -11.50 -5.40
N ARG A 208 6.12 -11.81 -4.41
CA ARG A 208 6.48 -13.17 -4.04
C ARG A 208 5.71 -13.54 -2.77
N VAL A 209 4.99 -14.64 -2.82
CA VAL A 209 4.29 -15.24 -1.68
C VAL A 209 5.03 -16.51 -1.30
N ARG A 210 5.79 -16.45 -0.22
CA ARG A 210 6.58 -17.60 0.24
C ARG A 210 5.70 -18.50 1.09
N LYS A 211 6.01 -19.79 1.12
CA LYS A 211 5.41 -20.72 2.07
C LYS A 211 6.06 -20.51 3.44
N SER A 212 5.27 -20.41 4.50
CA SER A 212 5.83 -20.40 5.85
C SER A 212 6.42 -21.77 6.14
N ALA A 213 7.66 -21.81 6.62
CA ALA A 213 8.30 -23.02 7.12
C ALA A 213 7.53 -23.64 8.31
#